data_AF-A0A835K348-F1
#
_entry.id   AF-A0A835K348-F1
#
_cell.length_a   1.000
_cell.length_b   1.000
_cell.length_c   1.000
_cell.angle_alpha   90.00
_cell.angle_beta   90.00
_cell.angle_gamma   90.00
#
_symmetry.space_group_name_H-M   'P 1'
#
loop_
_entity.id
_entity.type
_entity.pdbx_description
1 polymer ?
#
loop_
_entity_poly.entity_id
_entity_poly.type
_entity_poly.pdbx_seq_one_letter_code
_entity_poly.pdbx_strand_id
1 'polypeptide(L)' 'MENEDELLDQSFQSRSLTMEKIRASRQQFILVASMLDRIPNIAGLARTCEVSKASGLAIADASILRDKQFQLIRFEL' A
#
# COMPACT_ATOMS: atom_id res chain seq x y z
N MET A 1 21.39 21.73 -19.23
CA MET A 1 21.79 20.32 -19.30
C MET A 1 22.51 19.88 -18.02
N GLU A 2 23.78 20.20 -17.74
CA GLU A 2 24.45 19.68 -16.51
C GLU A 2 23.73 20.02 -15.18
N ASN A 3 23.22 21.24 -15.01
CA ASN A 3 22.44 21.62 -13.82
C ASN A 3 21.09 20.89 -13.71
N GLU A 4 20.52 20.44 -14.83
CA GLU A 4 19.22 19.76 -14.86
C GLU A 4 19.38 18.29 -14.48
N ASP A 5 20.49 17.66 -14.90
CA ASP A 5 20.84 16.28 -14.56
C ASP A 5 21.13 16.13 -13.05
N GLU A 6 21.85 17.08 -12.44
CA GLU A 6 22.10 17.08 -11.00
C GLU A 6 20.82 17.25 -10.16
N LEU A 7 19.89 18.09 -10.61
CA LEU A 7 18.59 18.27 -9.96
C LEU A 7 17.72 17.01 -10.04
N LEU A 8 17.79 16.29 -11.16
CA LEU A 8 17.11 15.00 -11.32
C LEU A 8 17.67 13.95 -10.36
N ASP A 9 18.99 13.84 -10.24
CA ASP A 9 19.64 12.89 -9.33
C ASP A 9 19.29 13.14 -7.86
N GLN A 10 19.28 14.40 -7.42
CA GLN A 10 18.86 14.76 -6.07
C GLN A 10 17.40 14.39 -5.80
N SER A 11 16.52 14.56 -6.79
CA SER A 11 15.11 14.15 -6.70
C SER A 11 14.98 12.64 -6.54
N PHE A 12 15.73 11.85 -7.32
CA PHE A 12 15.73 10.39 -7.22
C PHE A 12 16.21 9.89 -5.86
N GLN A 13 17.32 10.44 -5.35
CA GLN A 13 17.86 10.07 -4.04
C GLN A 13 16.89 10.41 -2.90
N SER A 14 16.31 11.61 -2.93
CA SER A 14 15.32 12.05 -1.93
C SER A 14 14.09 11.13 -1.90
N ARG A 15 13.63 10.70 -3.07
CA ARG A 15 12.51 9.76 -3.20
C ARG A 15 12.85 8.38 -2.65
N SER A 16 14.06 7.88 -2.93
CA SER A 16 14.55 6.60 -2.41
C SER A 16 14.60 6.59 -0.88
N LEU A 17 15.21 7.62 -0.28
CA LEU A 17 15.30 7.76 1.18
C LEU A 17 13.92 7.84 1.84
N THR A 18 12.97 8.52 1.20
CA THR A 18 11.59 8.61 1.68
C THR A 18 10.90 7.24 1.66
N MET A 19 11.07 6.49 0.57
CA MET A 19 10.54 5.13 0.43
C MET A 19 11.12 4.18 1.48
N GLU A 20 12.41 4.30 1.77
CA GLU A 20 13.12 3.47 2.73
C GLU A 20 12.64 3.73 4.17
N LYS A 21 12.45 4.99 4.54
CA LYS A 21 11.82 5.38 5.82
C LYS A 21 10.40 4.83 5.94
N ILE A 22 9.60 4.91 4.87
CA ILE A 22 8.23 4.35 4.85
C ILE A 22 8.27 2.85 5.07
N ARG A 23 9.15 2.12 4.37
CA ARG A 23 9.30 0.67 4.52
C ARG A 23 9.77 0.27 5.92
N ALA A 24 10.75 0.99 6.48
CA ALA A 24 11.23 0.76 7.84
C ALA A 24 10.16 1.00 8.91
N SER A 25 9.18 1.87 8.62
CA SER A 25 8.07 2.16 9.54
C SER A 25 6.95 1.10 9.56
N ARG A 26 6.99 0.12 8.65
CA ARG A 26 5.99 -0.95 8.54
C ARG A 26 6.35 -2.16 9.39
N GLN A 27 5.32 -2.83 9.92
CA GLN A 27 5.46 -4.10 10.59
C GLN A 27 5.85 -5.20 9.59
N GLN A 28 6.80 -6.06 9.98
CA GLN A 28 7.40 -7.10 9.12
C GLN A 28 6.50 -8.34 8.97
N PHE A 29 5.26 -8.14 8.52
CA PHE A 29 4.35 -9.22 8.19
C PHE A 29 3.49 -8.90 6.96
N ILE A 30 3.07 -9.95 6.27
CA ILE A 30 2.13 -9.89 5.15
C ILE A 30 0.89 -10.69 5.55
N LEU A 31 -0.28 -10.06 5.44
CA LEU A 31 -1.55 -10.75 5.63
C LEU A 31 -2.00 -11.37 4.30
N VAL A 32 -2.30 -12.67 4.29
CA VAL A 32 -2.79 -13.38 3.10
C VAL A 32 -4.26 -13.72 3.29
N ALA A 33 -5.12 -13.12 2.46
CA ALA A 33 -6.58 -13.23 2.52
C ALA A 33 -7.16 -13.93 1.27
N SER A 34 -6.38 -14.80 0.62
CA SER A 34 -6.75 -15.46 -0.64
C SER A 34 -7.96 -16.40 -0.55
N MET A 35 -8.39 -16.77 0.67
CA MET A 35 -9.56 -17.64 0.90
C MET A 35 -10.79 -16.85 1.37
N LEU A 36 -10.77 -15.52 1.33
CA LEU A 36 -11.91 -14.70 1.69
C LEU A 36 -12.70 -14.30 0.45
N ASP A 37 -14.00 -14.60 0.46
CA ASP A 37 -14.91 -14.26 -0.66
C ASP A 37 -15.76 -13.02 -0.36
N ARG A 38 -15.95 -12.70 0.92
CA ARG A 38 -16.80 -11.58 1.34
C ARG A 38 -16.04 -10.27 1.19
N ILE A 39 -16.36 -9.52 0.13
CA ILE A 39 -15.78 -8.21 -0.19
C ILE A 39 -15.71 -7.27 1.03
N PRO A 40 -16.76 -7.13 1.88
CA PRO A 40 -16.69 -6.28 3.08
C PRO A 40 -15.60 -6.69 4.08
N ASN A 41 -15.32 -7.99 4.21
CA ASN A 41 -14.29 -8.48 5.12
C ASN A 41 -12.89 -8.12 4.60
N ILE A 42 -12.66 -8.28 3.29
CA ILE A 42 -11.39 -7.92 2.65
C ILE A 42 -11.15 -6.41 2.75
N ALA A 43 -12.20 -5.61 2.55
CA ALA A 43 -12.13 -4.16 2.70
C ALA A 43 -11.83 -3.74 4.16
N GLY A 44 -12.47 -4.41 5.12
CA GLY A 44 -12.16 -4.25 6.55
C GLY A 44 -10.71 -4.59 6.88
N LEU A 45 -10.20 -5.70 6.35
CA LEU A 45 -8.79 -6.09 6.51
C LEU A 45 -7.83 -5.10 5.86
N ALA A 46 -8.18 -4.52 4.71
CA ALA A 46 -7.37 -3.49 4.08
C ALA A 46 -7.21 -2.26 5.01
N ARG A 47 -8.32 -1.80 5.61
CA ARG A 47 -8.29 -0.72 6.60
C ARG A 47 -7.52 -1.12 7.86
N THR A 48 -7.68 -2.34 8.37
CA THR A 48 -6.88 -2.84 9.50
C THR A 48 -5.39 -2.90 9.18
N CYS A 49 -5.01 -3.33 7.97
CA CYS A 49 -3.63 -3.38 7.51
C CYS A 49 -2.99 -1.99 7.39
N GLU A 50 -3.78 -0.97 7.05
CA GLU A 50 -3.33 0.42 7.02
C GLU A 50 -3.00 0.93 8.44
N VAL A 51 -3.93 0.78 9.39
CA VAL A 51 -3.75 1.22 10.78
C VAL A 51 -2.59 0.46 11.47
N SER A 52 -2.47 -0.85 11.21
CA SER A 52 -1.39 -1.68 11.76
C SER A 52 -0.05 -1.51 11.03
N LYS A 53 -0.01 -0.73 9.95
CA LYS A 53 1.18 -0.57 9.09
C LYS A 53 1.74 -1.91 8.62
N ALA A 54 0.87 -2.82 8.19
CA ALA A 54 1.30 -4.10 7.62
C ALA A 54 2.24 -3.88 6.42
N SER A 55 3.18 -4.80 6.20
CA SER A 55 4.03 -4.72 5.00
C SER A 55 3.22 -4.93 3.73
N GLY A 56 2.17 -5.78 3.79
CA GLY A 56 1.24 -5.95 2.68
C GLY A 56 0.00 -6.78 3.03
N LEU A 57 -0.98 -6.71 2.15
CA LEU A 57 -2.19 -7.54 2.13
C LEU A 57 -2.27 -8.21 0.75
N ALA A 58 -2.22 -9.53 0.71
CA ALA A 58 -2.39 -10.33 -0.49
C ALA A 58 -3.83 -10.86 -0.59
N ILE A 59 -4.44 -10.70 -1.76
CA ILE A 59 -5.80 -11.16 -2.07
C ILE A 59 -5.78 -12.01 -3.35
N ALA A 60 -6.75 -12.90 -3.51
CA ALA A 60 -6.78 -13.81 -4.66
C ALA A 60 -7.10 -13.11 -5.99
N ASP A 61 -7.94 -12.07 -5.96
CA ASP A 61 -8.37 -11.35 -7.16
C ASP A 61 -8.26 -9.83 -6.96
N ALA A 62 -7.44 -9.19 -7.79
CA ALA A 62 -7.26 -7.75 -7.79
C ALA A 62 -8.47 -6.98 -8.34
N SER A 63 -9.43 -7.66 -9.00
CA SER A 63 -10.67 -7.04 -9.48
C SER A 63 -11.48 -6.39 -8.36
N ILE A 64 -11.33 -6.89 -7.13
CA ILE A 64 -11.99 -6.40 -5.91
C ILE A 64 -11.70 -4.91 -5.64
N LEU A 65 -10.55 -4.38 -6.11
CA LEU A 65 -10.22 -2.96 -5.97
C LEU A 65 -11.21 -2.03 -6.72
N ARG A 66 -11.92 -2.55 -7.72
CA ARG A 66 -12.96 -1.83 -8.48
C ARG A 66 -14.37 -2.02 -7.91
N ASP A 67 -14.53 -2.88 -6.91
CA ASP A 67 -15.84 -3.12 -6.32
C ASP A 67 -16.29 -1.92 -5.48
N LYS A 68 -17.56 -1.53 -5.63
CA LYS A 68 -18.12 -0.36 -4.94
C LYS A 68 -18.14 -0.54 -3.43
N GLN A 69 -18.48 -1.74 -2.94
CA GLN A 69 -18.49 -2.01 -1.50
C GLN A 69 -17.06 -2.00 -0.94
N PHE A 70 -16.09 -2.52 -1.69
CA PHE A 70 -14.69 -2.44 -1.29
C PHE A 70 -14.23 -0.99 -1.13
N GLN A 71 -14.52 -0.13 -2.11
CA GLN A 71 -14.14 1.29 -2.08
C GLN A 71 -14.83 2.06 -0.94
N LEU A 72 -16.12 1.80 -0.70
CA LEU A 72 -16.89 2.43 0.38
C LEU A 72 -16.32 2.09 1.76
N ILE A 73 -15.92 0.84 1.99
CA ILE A 73 -15.43 0.38 3.30
C ILE A 73 -13.95 0.69 3.47
N ARG A 74 -13.12 0.59 2.43
CA ARG A 74 -11.68 0.81 2.57
C ARG A 74 -11.37 2.25 2.98
N PHE A 75 -12.06 3.25 2.43
CA PHE A 75 -11.89 4.71 2.64
C PHE A 75 -10.47 5.13 3.01
N GLU A 76 -9.70 5.61 2.02
CA GLU A 76 -8.38 6.21 2.22
C GLU A 76 -8.49 7.46 3.10
N LEU A 77 -7.67 7.55 4.15
CA LEU A 77 -7.47 8.76 4.97
C LEU A 77 -6.56 9.76 4.26
#